data_AF-A0A1F3QJS8-F1
#
_entry.id   AF-A0A1F3QJS8-F1
#
_cell.length_a   1.000
_cell.length_b   1.000
_cell.length_c   1.000
_cell.angle_alpha   90.00
_cell.angle_beta   90.00
_cell.angle_gamma   90.00
#
_symmetry.space_group_name_H-M   'P 1'
#
loop_
_entity.id
_entity.type
_entity.pdbx_description
1 polymer ?
#
loop_
_entity_poly.entity_id
_entity_poly.type
_entity_poly.pdbx_seq_one_letter_code
_entity_poly.pdbx_strand_id
1 'polypeptide(L)'
;MEIDALLKLIQDWTNRVPLIILGSGASVPLRLPSMWTLGEHLKNNISFSEPDDIKQFEEFKATLDKVNDLETTLLQIQLRPNVLEKVIFETWSLVNKFDIEAFENLLEGKIEFPLAALTTHLLKSAQRKVSIVTTNYDRLAEYAASFSNAFICTGFSQNFVGHFSKSIHQQDLTKLNGFKGQVNIWKVHGSLDWFKSQDETDRQLPYRSTIPLNHKPLIVTPGLSKYYETQLEPFRTIFTEADNEIEKATSFLCIGYGFNDVHVQPKLIAQIKSGKPIIVITKELTPKTKQSIIDAGCKQYILIEEANGKDTRVYSSSFSGELIIPDVNYWSLSEYLKLIKN
;
A
#
# COMPACT_ATOMS: atom_id res chain seq x y z
N MET A 1 -31.54 -7.49 10.74
CA MET A 1 -31.43 -6.43 11.76
C MET A 1 -29.97 -6.10 12.07
N GLU A 2 -29.15 -7.04 12.56
CA GLU A 2 -27.70 -6.79 12.76
C GLU A 2 -26.93 -6.54 11.45
N ILE A 3 -27.20 -7.35 10.41
CA ILE A 3 -26.59 -7.18 9.08
C ILE A 3 -26.96 -5.82 8.46
N ASP A 4 -28.25 -5.44 8.47
CA ASP A 4 -28.69 -4.18 7.86
C ASP A 4 -28.05 -2.94 8.53
N ALA A 5 -27.92 -2.98 9.86
CA ALA A 5 -27.25 -1.93 10.62
C ALA A 5 -25.76 -1.86 10.28
N LEU A 6 -25.09 -3.02 10.19
CA LEU A 6 -23.69 -3.12 9.77
C LEU A 6 -23.48 -2.56 8.35
N LEU A 7 -24.33 -2.94 7.39
CA LEU A 7 -24.22 -2.48 6.00
C LEU A 7 -24.39 -0.96 5.89
N LYS A 8 -25.34 -0.38 6.63
CA LYS A 8 -25.50 1.08 6.73
C LYS A 8 -24.28 1.75 7.33
N LEU A 9 -23.65 1.13 8.34
CA LEU A 9 -22.44 1.66 8.97
C LEU A 9 -21.25 1.63 8.01
N ILE A 10 -21.09 0.55 7.23
CA ILE A 10 -20.08 0.44 6.17
C ILE A 10 -20.26 1.55 5.14
N GLN A 11 -21.50 1.76 4.66
CA GLN A 11 -21.82 2.82 3.71
C GLN A 11 -21.50 4.22 4.25
N ASP A 12 -21.94 4.52 5.48
CA ASP A 12 -21.70 5.80 6.13
C ASP A 12 -20.20 6.08 6.25
N TRP A 13 -19.44 5.16 6.86
CA TRP A 13 -18.01 5.38 7.11
C TRP A 13 -17.18 5.53 5.85
N THR A 14 -17.56 4.86 4.76
CA THR A 14 -16.91 4.99 3.45
C THR A 14 -17.31 6.26 2.72
N ASN A 15 -18.56 6.70 2.83
CA ASN A 15 -19.03 7.94 2.23
C ASN A 15 -18.49 9.20 2.94
N ARG A 16 -17.89 9.06 4.13
CA ARG A 16 -17.08 10.11 4.78
C ARG A 16 -15.74 10.39 4.09
N VAL A 17 -15.43 9.70 2.99
CA VAL A 17 -14.15 9.82 2.26
C VAL A 17 -12.98 9.47 3.18
N PRO A 18 -12.86 8.19 3.59
CA PRO A 18 -11.80 7.77 4.50
C PRO A 18 -10.43 7.96 3.86
N LEU A 19 -9.41 8.12 4.71
CA LEU A 19 -8.04 7.88 4.27
C LEU A 19 -7.88 6.41 3.92
N ILE A 20 -7.43 6.12 2.70
CA ILE A 20 -7.20 4.76 2.25
C ILE A 20 -5.78 4.34 2.67
N ILE A 21 -5.65 3.15 3.24
CA ILE A 21 -4.36 2.52 3.53
C ILE A 21 -4.26 1.23 2.72
N LEU A 22 -3.30 1.18 1.79
CA LEU A 22 -3.07 0.02 0.92
C LEU A 22 -1.84 -0.76 1.38
N GLY A 23 -2.03 -2.06 1.61
CA GLY A 23 -0.95 -3.03 1.75
C GLY A 23 -0.86 -3.97 0.56
N SER A 24 0.10 -4.90 0.59
CA SER A 24 0.39 -5.80 -0.54
C SER A 24 -0.78 -6.70 -0.90
N GLY A 25 -1.67 -7.01 0.06
CA GLY A 25 -2.89 -7.77 -0.19
C GLY A 25 -3.86 -7.08 -1.15
N ALA A 26 -3.77 -5.76 -1.34
CA ALA A 26 -4.55 -5.03 -2.34
C ALA A 26 -4.06 -5.31 -3.78
N SER A 27 -2.79 -5.67 -3.94
CA SER A 27 -2.14 -5.85 -5.25
C SER A 27 -2.20 -7.29 -5.74
N VAL A 28 -2.29 -8.27 -4.83
CA VAL A 28 -2.34 -9.71 -5.14
C VAL A 28 -3.47 -10.10 -6.12
N PRO A 29 -4.71 -9.58 -6.01
CA PRO A 29 -5.76 -9.89 -6.99
C PRO A 29 -5.44 -9.47 -8.42
N LEU A 30 -4.54 -8.49 -8.59
CA LEU A 30 -4.03 -8.03 -9.89
C LEU A 30 -2.75 -8.77 -10.32
N ARG A 31 -2.46 -9.92 -9.67
CA ARG A 31 -1.33 -10.83 -9.93
C ARG A 31 0.05 -10.30 -9.55
N LEU A 32 0.13 -9.20 -8.80
CA LEU A 32 1.41 -8.76 -8.24
C LEU A 32 1.91 -9.76 -7.18
N PRO A 33 3.23 -9.91 -7.04
CA PRO A 33 3.81 -10.90 -6.15
C PRO A 33 3.48 -10.60 -4.69
N SER A 34 3.14 -11.64 -3.94
CA SER A 34 3.05 -11.56 -2.48
C SER A 34 4.44 -11.43 -1.84
N MET A 35 4.50 -11.08 -0.56
CA MET A 35 5.78 -11.07 0.19
C MET A 35 6.45 -12.46 0.23
N TRP A 36 5.64 -13.52 0.26
CA TRP A 36 6.12 -14.89 0.15
C TRP A 36 6.78 -15.15 -1.21
N THR A 37 6.08 -14.80 -2.30
CA THR A 37 6.58 -14.94 -3.68
C THR A 37 7.87 -14.16 -3.88
N LEU A 38 7.96 -12.94 -3.32
CA LEU A 38 9.17 -12.14 -3.35
C LEU A 38 10.32 -12.82 -2.59
N GLY A 39 10.07 -13.36 -1.40
CA GLY A 39 11.08 -14.10 -0.63
C GLY A 39 11.66 -15.28 -1.41
N GLU A 40 10.79 -16.10 -2.02
CA GLU A 40 11.21 -17.21 -2.89
C GLU A 40 12.00 -16.74 -4.11
N HIS A 41 11.56 -15.65 -4.75
CA HIS A 41 12.29 -15.07 -5.90
C HIS A 41 13.71 -14.66 -5.52
N LEU A 42 13.86 -13.93 -4.40
CA LEU A 42 15.16 -13.45 -3.94
C LEU A 42 16.11 -14.63 -3.66
N LYS A 43 15.65 -15.68 -2.97
CA LYS A 43 16.47 -16.87 -2.68
C LYS A 43 17.02 -17.54 -3.95
N ASN A 44 16.21 -17.59 -5.00
CA ASN A 44 16.47 -18.40 -6.19
C ASN A 44 17.18 -17.64 -7.32
N ASN A 45 17.14 -16.30 -7.34
CA ASN A 45 17.62 -15.50 -8.47
C ASN A 45 18.83 -14.62 -8.15
N ILE A 46 19.29 -14.60 -6.90
CA ILE A 46 20.48 -13.83 -6.51
C ILE A 46 21.68 -14.77 -6.34
N SER A 47 22.81 -14.38 -6.92
CA SER A 47 24.11 -15.02 -6.72
C SER A 47 25.22 -13.96 -6.61
N PHE A 48 26.30 -14.33 -5.90
CA PHE A 48 27.46 -13.47 -5.65
C PHE A 48 28.75 -14.22 -5.99
N SER A 49 29.80 -13.48 -6.30
CA SER A 49 31.15 -14.02 -6.53
C SER A 49 32.09 -13.79 -5.34
N GLU A 50 31.85 -12.73 -4.56
CA GLU A 50 32.66 -12.42 -3.38
C GLU A 50 32.31 -13.37 -2.21
N PRO A 51 33.29 -14.09 -1.62
CA PRO A 51 33.04 -15.11 -0.59
C PRO A 51 32.21 -14.63 0.60
N ASP A 52 32.42 -13.37 0.92
CA ASP A 52 31.91 -12.66 2.07
C ASP A 52 30.43 -12.23 1.86
N ASP A 53 30.06 -11.88 0.62
CA ASP A 53 28.68 -11.64 0.20
C ASP A 53 27.92 -12.97 0.06
N ILE A 54 28.57 -14.02 -0.46
CA ILE A 54 28.01 -15.39 -0.52
C ILE A 54 27.63 -15.86 0.88
N LYS A 55 28.56 -15.77 1.84
CA LYS A 55 28.34 -16.20 3.22
C LYS A 55 27.15 -15.49 3.85
N GLN A 56 27.06 -14.16 3.72
CA GLN A 56 25.93 -13.42 4.26
C GLN A 56 24.61 -13.80 3.57
N PHE A 57 24.63 -13.99 2.25
CA PHE A 57 23.41 -14.33 1.54
C PHE A 57 22.88 -15.71 1.90
N GLU A 58 23.76 -16.68 2.18
CA GLU A 58 23.36 -17.99 2.71
C GLU A 58 22.76 -17.88 4.14
N GLU A 59 23.28 -16.99 4.98
CA GLU A 59 22.68 -16.68 6.28
C GLU A 59 21.27 -16.06 6.13
N PHE A 60 21.11 -15.16 5.16
CA PHE A 60 19.80 -14.60 4.80
C PHE A 60 18.82 -15.71 4.37
N LYS A 61 19.22 -16.62 3.46
CA LYS A 61 18.37 -17.75 3.03
C LYS A 61 17.96 -18.63 4.21
N ALA A 62 18.93 -19.06 5.02
CA ALA A 62 18.69 -19.92 6.17
C ALA A 62 17.73 -19.26 7.18
N THR A 63 17.85 -17.95 7.37
CA THR A 63 16.98 -17.19 8.28
C THR A 63 15.59 -17.01 7.70
N LEU A 64 15.48 -16.76 6.39
CA LEU A 64 14.19 -16.70 5.70
C LEU A 64 13.44 -18.03 5.78
N ASP A 65 14.12 -19.15 5.58
CA ASP A 65 13.54 -20.49 5.69
C ASP A 65 13.08 -20.80 7.13
N LYS A 66 13.80 -20.29 8.13
CA LYS A 66 13.45 -20.48 9.55
C LYS A 66 12.28 -19.60 9.99
N VAL A 67 12.30 -18.33 9.61
CA VAL A 67 11.33 -17.32 10.06
C VAL A 67 10.05 -17.36 9.22
N ASN A 68 10.16 -17.79 7.96
CA ASN A 68 9.06 -17.88 7.02
C ASN A 68 8.35 -16.54 6.75
N ASP A 69 9.07 -15.43 6.91
CA ASP A 69 8.57 -14.07 6.71
C ASP A 69 9.71 -13.12 6.30
N LEU A 70 9.64 -12.61 5.06
CA LEU A 70 10.70 -11.80 4.46
C LEU A 70 10.96 -10.49 5.23
N GLU A 71 9.89 -9.83 5.69
CA GLU A 71 10.00 -8.58 6.43
C GLU A 71 10.74 -8.79 7.76
N THR A 72 10.34 -9.81 8.53
CA THR A 72 10.98 -10.18 9.79
C THR A 72 12.43 -10.62 9.58
N THR A 73 12.73 -11.39 8.53
CA THR A 73 14.11 -11.79 8.21
C THR A 73 15.01 -10.59 7.96
N LEU A 74 14.57 -9.65 7.13
CA LEU A 74 15.36 -8.46 6.79
C LEU A 74 15.54 -7.51 7.99
N LEU A 75 14.65 -7.55 8.98
CA LEU A 75 14.82 -6.83 10.26
C LEU A 75 15.88 -7.47 11.16
N GLN A 76 16.11 -8.78 11.06
CA GLN A 76 17.09 -9.50 11.88
C GLN A 76 18.51 -9.44 11.31
N ILE A 77 18.65 -9.18 10.01
CA ILE A 77 19.94 -9.23 9.31
C ILE A 77 20.24 -7.88 8.67
N GLN A 78 21.39 -7.30 9.04
CA GLN A 78 21.94 -6.16 8.32
C GLN A 78 22.68 -6.64 7.07
N LEU A 79 22.06 -6.48 5.90
CA LEU A 79 22.67 -6.83 4.63
C LEU A 79 23.89 -5.95 4.30
N ARG A 80 24.91 -6.56 3.68
CA ARG A 80 26.08 -5.89 3.11
C ARG A 80 25.62 -5.06 1.91
N PRO A 81 26.33 -3.96 1.59
CA PRO A 81 25.93 -3.06 0.50
C PRO A 81 25.65 -3.76 -0.83
N ASN A 82 26.54 -4.65 -1.27
CA ASN A 82 26.38 -5.40 -2.53
C ASN A 82 25.16 -6.33 -2.49
N VAL A 83 24.92 -6.98 -1.34
CA VAL A 83 23.78 -7.89 -1.15
C VAL A 83 22.47 -7.11 -1.16
N LEU A 84 22.43 -5.98 -0.44
CA LEU A 84 21.29 -5.07 -0.42
C LEU A 84 20.96 -4.53 -1.82
N GLU A 85 21.98 -4.10 -2.58
CA GLU A 85 21.79 -3.61 -3.95
C GLU A 85 21.17 -4.66 -4.85
N LYS A 86 21.61 -5.92 -4.77
CA LYS A 86 21.01 -7.03 -5.52
C LYS A 86 19.59 -7.35 -5.06
N VAL A 87 19.30 -7.30 -3.76
CA VAL A 87 17.94 -7.49 -3.24
C VAL A 87 17.00 -6.39 -3.75
N ILE A 88 17.44 -5.13 -3.74
CA ILE A 88 16.70 -4.00 -4.30
C ILE A 88 16.45 -4.21 -5.80
N PHE A 89 17.49 -4.57 -6.56
CA PHE A 89 17.38 -4.79 -8.00
C PHE A 89 16.39 -5.90 -8.36
N GLU A 90 16.47 -7.05 -7.69
CA GLU A 90 15.57 -8.18 -7.94
C GLU A 90 14.14 -7.90 -7.47
N THR A 91 13.99 -7.20 -6.34
CA THR A 91 12.67 -6.73 -5.87
C THR A 91 12.02 -5.81 -6.90
N TRP A 92 12.76 -4.79 -7.34
CA TRP A 92 12.27 -3.86 -8.36
C TRP A 92 11.91 -4.59 -9.65
N SER A 93 12.78 -5.47 -10.14
CA SER A 93 12.59 -6.18 -11.40
C SER A 93 11.38 -7.10 -11.37
N LEU A 94 11.20 -7.88 -10.30
CA LEU A 94 10.05 -8.76 -10.14
C LEU A 94 8.74 -7.97 -10.08
N VAL A 95 8.66 -6.99 -9.17
CA VAL A 95 7.42 -6.25 -8.95
C VAL A 95 7.08 -5.41 -10.18
N ASN A 96 8.06 -4.77 -10.82
CA ASN A 96 7.84 -3.95 -12.02
C ASN A 96 7.34 -4.76 -13.21
N LYS A 97 7.81 -6.01 -13.37
CA LYS A 97 7.28 -6.90 -14.40
C LYS A 97 5.77 -7.10 -14.23
N PHE A 98 5.33 -7.53 -13.05
CA PHE A 98 3.92 -7.80 -12.79
C PHE A 98 3.07 -6.52 -12.74
N ASP A 99 3.64 -5.39 -12.31
CA ASP A 99 2.98 -4.09 -12.33
C ASP A 99 2.67 -3.62 -13.76
N ILE A 100 3.62 -3.77 -14.70
CA ILE A 100 3.41 -3.48 -16.13
C ILE A 100 2.39 -4.45 -16.72
N GLU A 101 2.52 -5.76 -16.46
CA GLU A 101 1.54 -6.75 -16.92
C GLU A 101 0.12 -6.44 -16.40
N ALA A 102 -0.01 -6.03 -15.14
CA ALA A 102 -1.30 -5.59 -14.58
C ALA A 102 -1.83 -4.36 -15.32
N PHE A 103 -0.99 -3.37 -15.58
CA PHE A 103 -1.38 -2.17 -16.33
C PHE A 103 -1.89 -2.48 -17.74
N GLU A 104 -1.20 -3.32 -18.50
CA GLU A 104 -1.65 -3.73 -19.83
C GLU A 104 -3.00 -4.46 -19.79
N ASN A 105 -3.16 -5.42 -18.85
CA ASN A 105 -4.43 -6.12 -18.67
C ASN A 105 -5.57 -5.18 -18.28
N LEU A 106 -5.29 -4.11 -17.53
CA LEU A 106 -6.26 -3.07 -17.18
C LEU A 106 -6.67 -2.24 -18.40
N LEU A 107 -5.72 -1.82 -19.24
CA LEU A 107 -5.98 -1.08 -20.47
C LEU A 107 -6.81 -1.89 -21.48
N GLU A 108 -6.53 -3.18 -21.59
CA GLU A 108 -7.26 -4.11 -22.46
C GLU A 108 -8.63 -4.53 -21.87
N GLY A 109 -8.94 -4.15 -20.63
CA GLY A 109 -10.17 -4.55 -19.95
C GLY A 109 -10.25 -6.05 -19.61
N LYS A 110 -9.11 -6.74 -19.55
CA LYS A 110 -9.01 -8.18 -19.22
C LYS A 110 -9.25 -8.47 -17.74
N ILE A 111 -9.01 -7.48 -16.88
CA ILE A 111 -9.22 -7.57 -15.43
C ILE A 111 -10.02 -6.35 -14.94
N GLU A 112 -10.84 -6.54 -13.92
CA GLU A 112 -11.56 -5.45 -13.28
C GLU A 112 -10.61 -4.56 -12.48
N PHE A 113 -10.98 -3.28 -12.31
CA PHE A 113 -10.24 -2.36 -11.45
C PHE A 113 -11.07 -1.73 -10.34
N PRO A 114 -11.41 -2.49 -9.28
CA PRO A 114 -12.21 -1.99 -8.17
C PRO A 114 -11.61 -0.74 -7.51
N LEU A 115 -10.27 -0.65 -7.40
CA LEU A 115 -9.62 0.52 -6.79
C LEU A 115 -9.90 1.82 -7.56
N ALA A 116 -9.83 1.82 -8.90
CA ALA A 116 -10.23 2.98 -9.71
C ALA A 116 -11.72 3.32 -9.51
N ALA A 117 -12.56 2.30 -9.40
CA ALA A 117 -13.99 2.46 -9.20
C ALA A 117 -14.33 3.04 -7.81
N LEU A 118 -13.57 2.68 -6.77
CA LEU A 118 -13.62 3.29 -5.43
C LEU A 118 -13.15 4.74 -5.49
N THR A 119 -11.99 5.00 -6.07
CA THR A 119 -11.42 6.36 -6.19
C THR A 119 -12.37 7.29 -6.93
N THR A 120 -12.96 6.84 -8.04
CA THR A 120 -13.99 7.60 -8.77
C THR A 120 -15.21 7.90 -7.91
N HIS A 121 -15.67 6.95 -7.10
CA HIS A 121 -16.80 7.16 -6.19
C HIS A 121 -16.50 8.24 -5.16
N LEU A 122 -15.35 8.14 -4.48
CA LEU A 122 -14.95 9.07 -3.42
C LEU A 122 -14.67 10.49 -3.94
N LEU A 123 -14.19 10.63 -5.17
CA LEU A 123 -13.97 11.92 -5.83
C LEU A 123 -15.26 12.67 -6.18
N LYS A 124 -16.44 12.02 -6.13
CA LYS A 124 -17.74 12.71 -6.28
C LYS A 124 -18.12 13.57 -5.08
N SER A 125 -17.41 13.42 -3.95
CA SER A 125 -17.61 14.24 -2.76
C SER A 125 -17.36 15.73 -3.06
N ALA A 126 -17.91 16.61 -2.23
CA ALA A 126 -17.75 18.06 -2.39
C ALA A 126 -16.28 18.51 -2.35
N GLN A 127 -15.41 17.79 -1.62
CA GLN A 127 -13.98 18.10 -1.53
C GLN A 127 -13.21 17.69 -2.78
N ARG A 128 -13.72 16.73 -3.58
CA ARG A 128 -13.07 16.20 -4.78
C ARG A 128 -11.61 15.79 -4.52
N LYS A 129 -11.32 15.33 -3.31
CA LYS A 129 -9.99 14.94 -2.84
C LYS A 129 -10.04 13.58 -2.19
N VAL A 130 -9.10 12.71 -2.53
CA VAL A 130 -8.88 11.41 -1.88
C VAL A 130 -7.42 11.35 -1.46
N SER A 131 -7.15 10.76 -0.30
CA SER A 131 -5.79 10.52 0.17
C SER A 131 -5.56 9.02 0.31
N ILE A 132 -4.39 8.56 -0.11
CA ILE A 132 -3.95 7.17 -0.07
C ILE A 132 -2.56 7.14 0.56
N VAL A 133 -2.40 6.35 1.61
CA VAL A 133 -1.08 5.98 2.16
C VAL A 133 -0.83 4.52 1.79
N THR A 134 0.36 4.20 1.29
CA THR A 134 0.68 2.83 0.91
C THR A 134 2.12 2.45 1.24
N THR A 135 2.28 1.19 1.66
CA THR A 135 3.57 0.52 1.84
C THR A 135 4.06 -0.19 0.57
N ASN A 136 3.27 -0.14 -0.51
CA ASN A 136 3.54 -0.87 -1.75
C ASN A 136 4.42 -0.05 -2.69
N TYR A 137 5.31 -0.73 -3.41
CA TYR A 137 6.13 -0.10 -4.46
C TYR A 137 5.35 0.09 -5.77
N ASP A 138 4.37 -0.79 -6.03
CA ASP A 138 3.57 -0.81 -7.26
C ASP A 138 2.78 0.47 -7.48
N ARG A 139 2.39 0.73 -8.72
CA ARG A 139 1.77 1.99 -9.17
C ARG A 139 0.24 1.90 -9.21
N LEU A 140 -0.37 0.93 -8.52
CA LEU A 140 -1.81 0.70 -8.60
C LEU A 140 -2.64 1.88 -8.08
N ALA A 141 -2.15 2.61 -7.08
CA ALA A 141 -2.81 3.82 -6.58
C ALA A 141 -2.81 4.93 -7.65
N GLU A 142 -1.68 5.09 -8.35
CA GLU A 142 -1.49 6.04 -9.43
C GLU A 142 -2.34 5.66 -10.65
N TYR A 143 -2.42 4.37 -10.97
CA TYR A 143 -3.32 3.87 -12.01
C TYR A 143 -4.77 4.17 -11.62
N ALA A 144 -5.19 3.87 -10.39
CA ALA A 144 -6.56 4.13 -9.94
C ALA A 144 -6.93 5.63 -10.04
N ALA A 145 -6.02 6.52 -9.69
CA ALA A 145 -6.18 7.96 -9.85
C ALA A 145 -6.25 8.37 -11.34
N SER A 146 -5.39 7.80 -12.19
CA SER A 146 -5.38 8.04 -13.66
C SER A 146 -6.69 7.62 -14.31
N PHE A 147 -7.15 6.38 -14.08
CA PHE A 147 -8.43 5.86 -14.60
C PHE A 147 -9.63 6.68 -14.06
N SER A 148 -9.48 7.31 -12.89
CA SER A 148 -10.49 8.21 -12.32
C SER A 148 -10.44 9.64 -12.88
N ASN A 149 -9.53 9.95 -13.82
CA ASN A 149 -9.26 11.29 -14.34
C ASN A 149 -8.92 12.31 -13.24
N ALA A 150 -8.19 11.89 -12.21
CA ALA A 150 -7.77 12.76 -11.12
C ALA A 150 -6.33 13.24 -11.28
N PHE A 151 -6.03 14.41 -10.74
CA PHE A 151 -4.66 14.87 -10.62
C PHE A 151 -3.92 14.01 -9.58
N ILE A 152 -2.74 13.52 -9.93
CA ILE A 152 -1.92 12.66 -9.07
C ILE A 152 -0.89 13.50 -8.33
N CYS A 153 -0.98 13.50 -7.00
CA CYS A 153 -0.02 14.19 -6.14
C CYS A 153 0.76 13.18 -5.29
N THR A 154 2.01 12.94 -5.67
CA THR A 154 2.95 12.06 -4.95
C THR A 154 4.11 12.82 -4.29
N GLY A 155 4.16 14.14 -4.44
CA GLY A 155 5.33 14.98 -4.12
C GLY A 155 6.32 15.13 -5.27
N PHE A 156 6.20 14.33 -6.32
CA PHE A 156 6.91 14.51 -7.59
C PHE A 156 6.05 15.26 -8.60
N SER A 157 6.70 16.04 -9.48
CA SER A 157 6.01 16.73 -10.56
C SER A 157 5.54 15.75 -11.64
N GLN A 158 4.30 15.91 -12.10
CA GLN A 158 3.70 15.12 -13.18
C GLN A 158 4.29 15.52 -14.56
N ASN A 159 5.51 15.08 -14.84
CA ASN A 159 6.24 15.29 -16.09
C ASN A 159 6.85 13.96 -16.57
N PHE A 160 7.28 13.89 -17.84
CA PHE A 160 8.04 12.74 -18.35
C PHE A 160 9.33 12.48 -17.55
N VAL A 161 9.91 13.54 -16.98
CA VAL A 161 10.98 13.50 -16.00
C VAL A 161 10.53 14.31 -14.79
N GLY A 162 9.92 13.63 -13.83
CA GLY A 162 9.42 14.27 -12.62
C GLY A 162 10.57 14.64 -11.68
N HIS A 163 10.52 15.83 -11.09
CA HIS A 163 11.42 16.20 -9.99
C HIS A 163 10.64 16.20 -8.68
N PHE A 164 11.34 15.86 -7.59
CA PHE A 164 10.76 15.97 -6.26
C PHE A 164 10.61 17.44 -5.85
N SER A 165 9.49 17.79 -5.20
CA SER A 165 9.29 19.11 -4.62
C SER A 165 8.50 19.05 -3.33
N LYS A 166 9.01 19.76 -2.32
CA LYS A 166 8.39 19.91 -1.00
C LYS A 166 7.12 20.77 -1.00
N SER A 167 6.74 21.38 -2.12
CA SER A 167 5.62 22.32 -2.19
C SER A 167 4.49 21.92 -3.13
N ILE A 168 4.65 20.89 -3.97
CA ILE A 168 3.61 20.48 -4.93
C ILE A 168 2.29 20.15 -4.20
N HIS A 169 2.37 19.44 -3.09
CA HIS A 169 1.21 19.03 -2.30
C HIS A 169 0.48 20.17 -1.58
N GLN A 170 1.13 21.34 -1.46
CA GLN A 170 0.56 22.51 -0.79
C GLN A 170 -0.41 23.28 -1.70
N GLN A 171 -0.40 22.98 -3.01
CA GLN A 171 -1.30 23.58 -3.96
C GLN A 171 -2.68 22.90 -3.89
N ASP A 172 -3.73 23.71 -4.03
CA ASP A 172 -5.10 23.20 -4.15
C ASP A 172 -5.36 22.74 -5.60
N LEU A 173 -4.94 21.51 -5.89
CA LEU A 173 -5.02 20.92 -7.23
C LEU A 173 -6.42 20.39 -7.55
N THR A 174 -7.35 20.41 -6.58
CA THR A 174 -8.75 20.03 -6.77
C THR A 174 -9.49 20.97 -7.75
N LYS A 175 -8.99 22.20 -7.90
CA LYS A 175 -9.54 23.26 -8.75
C LYS A 175 -9.01 23.26 -10.18
N LEU A 176 -8.09 22.35 -10.52
CA LEU A 176 -7.55 22.28 -11.87
C LEU A 176 -8.63 21.81 -12.86
N ASN A 177 -8.90 22.63 -13.87
CA ASN A 177 -9.80 22.29 -14.97
C ASN A 177 -9.26 21.09 -15.75
N GLY A 178 -10.16 20.22 -16.21
CA GLY A 178 -9.81 18.98 -16.91
C GLY A 178 -9.63 17.75 -16.01
N PHE A 179 -9.51 17.93 -14.69
CA PHE A 179 -9.46 16.85 -13.71
C PHE A 179 -10.76 16.73 -12.92
N LYS A 180 -11.14 15.50 -12.55
CA LYS A 180 -12.31 15.23 -11.70
C LYS A 180 -12.04 15.53 -10.23
N GLY A 181 -10.77 15.61 -9.82
CA GLY A 181 -10.33 16.00 -8.49
C GLY A 181 -8.85 15.72 -8.30
N GLN A 182 -8.41 15.59 -7.05
CA GLN A 182 -7.02 15.30 -6.68
C GLN A 182 -6.92 14.01 -5.86
N VAL A 183 -5.90 13.20 -6.12
CA VAL A 183 -5.53 12.06 -5.27
C VAL A 183 -4.13 12.29 -4.73
N ASN A 184 -4.02 12.41 -3.41
CA ASN A 184 -2.74 12.40 -2.70
C ASN A 184 -2.32 10.95 -2.49
N ILE A 185 -1.10 10.60 -2.88
CA ILE A 185 -0.56 9.23 -2.78
C ILE A 185 0.80 9.28 -2.08
N TRP A 186 0.83 8.80 -0.84
CA TRP A 186 2.02 8.81 0.00
C TRP A 186 2.61 7.41 0.12
N LYS A 187 3.70 7.18 -0.62
CA LYS A 187 4.37 5.87 -0.75
C LYS A 187 5.56 5.81 0.20
N VAL A 188 5.31 5.31 1.40
CA VAL A 188 6.28 5.38 2.50
C VAL A 188 7.53 4.52 2.28
N HIS A 189 7.46 3.55 1.37
CA HIS A 189 8.59 2.69 1.00
C HIS A 189 9.12 2.96 -0.41
N GLY A 190 8.71 4.06 -1.03
CA GLY A 190 9.14 4.39 -2.37
C GLY A 190 8.25 3.79 -3.45
N SER A 191 8.71 3.90 -4.69
CA SER A 191 7.91 3.56 -5.86
C SER A 191 8.77 2.97 -6.97
N LEU A 192 8.17 2.11 -7.80
CA LEU A 192 8.83 1.55 -8.98
C LEU A 192 9.29 2.60 -10.00
N ASP A 193 8.68 3.79 -10.00
CA ASP A 193 9.04 4.88 -10.88
C ASP A 193 9.94 5.93 -10.22
N TRP A 194 10.40 5.73 -8.99
CA TRP A 194 11.32 6.66 -8.33
C TRP A 194 12.75 6.17 -8.43
N PHE A 195 13.65 7.07 -8.78
CA PHE A 195 15.06 6.79 -8.99
C PHE A 195 15.94 7.92 -8.47
N LYS A 196 17.13 7.55 -8.00
CA LYS A 196 18.21 8.49 -7.72
C LYS A 196 19.22 8.44 -8.85
N SER A 197 19.46 9.56 -9.51
CA SER A 197 20.49 9.66 -10.55
C SER A 197 21.89 9.73 -9.94
N GLN A 198 22.90 9.52 -10.78
CA GLN A 198 24.33 9.60 -10.40
C GLN A 198 24.75 10.95 -9.81
N ASP A 199 24.02 12.03 -10.12
CA ASP A 199 24.22 13.37 -9.54
C ASP A 199 23.46 13.57 -8.21
N GLU A 200 23.01 12.48 -7.58
CA GLU A 200 22.25 12.47 -6.32
C GLU A 200 20.91 13.20 -6.37
N THR A 201 20.32 13.35 -7.57
CA THR A 201 18.99 13.95 -7.74
C THR A 201 17.88 12.90 -7.75
N ASP A 202 16.82 13.14 -6.99
CA ASP A 202 15.62 12.30 -7.00
C ASP A 202 14.74 12.61 -8.22
N ARG A 203 14.40 11.57 -8.98
CA ARG A 203 13.63 11.64 -10.21
C ARG A 203 12.46 10.66 -10.18
N GLN A 204 11.32 11.07 -10.71
CA GLN A 204 10.26 10.16 -11.09
C GLN A 204 10.33 9.91 -12.61
N LEU A 205 10.49 8.65 -13.00
CA LEU A 205 10.57 8.19 -14.38
C LEU A 205 9.48 7.13 -14.60
N PRO A 206 8.29 7.53 -15.07
CA PRO A 206 7.13 6.64 -15.15
C PRO A 206 7.28 5.57 -16.25
N TYR A 207 6.58 4.45 -16.08
CA TYR A 207 6.44 3.36 -17.07
C TYR A 207 7.74 2.83 -17.69
N ARG A 208 8.77 2.62 -16.86
CA ARG A 208 10.04 2.02 -17.28
C ARG A 208 9.99 0.49 -17.15
N SER A 209 10.38 -0.22 -18.20
CA SER A 209 10.57 -1.68 -18.16
C SER A 209 11.91 -2.08 -17.52
N THR A 210 12.90 -1.18 -17.54
CA THR A 210 14.23 -1.39 -16.97
C THR A 210 14.68 -0.19 -16.14
N ILE A 211 15.53 -0.46 -15.15
CA ILE A 211 16.22 0.58 -14.38
C ILE A 211 17.12 1.36 -15.35
N PRO A 212 16.98 2.70 -15.43
CA PRO A 212 17.81 3.50 -16.32
C PRO A 212 19.30 3.40 -15.98
N LEU A 213 20.16 3.52 -16.99
CA LEU A 213 21.60 3.57 -16.79
C LEU A 213 21.96 4.72 -15.82
N ASN A 214 22.90 4.48 -14.92
CA ASN A 214 23.35 5.46 -13.91
C ASN A 214 22.24 5.95 -12.96
N HIS A 215 21.23 5.12 -12.73
CA HIS A 215 20.17 5.37 -11.76
C HIS A 215 20.04 4.19 -10.80
N LYS A 216 19.64 4.50 -9.56
CA LYS A 216 19.32 3.52 -8.52
C LYS A 216 17.84 3.62 -8.17
N PRO A 217 17.08 2.51 -8.07
CA PRO A 217 15.70 2.55 -7.58
C PRO A 217 15.61 3.17 -6.19
N LEU A 218 14.65 4.06 -5.99
CA LEU A 218 14.29 4.58 -4.68
C LEU A 218 13.15 3.74 -4.10
N ILE A 219 13.49 2.51 -3.73
CA ILE A 219 12.61 1.62 -2.96
C ILE A 219 13.29 1.27 -1.63
N VAL A 220 12.52 1.28 -0.56
CA VAL A 220 13.00 1.00 0.79
C VAL A 220 12.61 -0.42 1.15
N THR A 221 13.55 -1.35 1.00
CA THR A 221 13.34 -2.73 1.46
C THR A 221 13.17 -2.76 2.98
N PRO A 222 12.42 -3.73 3.53
CA PRO A 222 12.44 -3.97 4.97
C PRO A 222 13.88 -4.16 5.47
N GLY A 223 14.16 -3.81 6.72
CA GLY A 223 15.46 -4.01 7.38
C GLY A 223 16.10 -2.77 7.97
N LEU A 224 17.27 -2.91 8.60
CA LEU A 224 17.90 -1.85 9.41
C LEU A 224 18.40 -0.65 8.58
N SER A 225 18.72 -0.84 7.31
CA SER A 225 19.10 0.25 6.39
C SER A 225 17.96 1.27 6.16
N LYS A 226 16.70 0.84 6.38
CA LYS A 226 15.48 1.67 6.34
C LYS A 226 15.59 2.91 7.25
N TYR A 227 16.29 2.83 8.39
CA TYR A 227 16.40 3.97 9.31
C TYR A 227 17.18 5.17 8.76
N TYR A 228 18.14 4.94 7.85
CA TYR A 228 18.93 6.02 7.26
C TYR A 228 18.19 6.64 6.06
N GLU A 229 17.76 5.81 5.12
CA GLU A 229 17.08 6.26 3.89
C GLU A 229 15.82 7.09 4.19
N THR A 230 15.07 6.69 5.22
CA THR A 230 13.82 7.36 5.62
C THR A 230 14.04 8.78 6.19
N GLN A 231 15.27 9.15 6.54
CA GLN A 231 15.62 10.51 6.99
C GLN A 231 15.98 11.46 5.83
N LEU A 232 16.24 10.91 4.65
CA LEU A 232 16.58 11.67 3.46
C LEU A 232 15.32 12.04 2.67
N GLU A 233 15.45 13.04 1.79
CA GLU A 233 14.42 13.27 0.77
C GLU A 233 14.45 12.13 -0.28
N PRO A 234 13.31 11.79 -0.90
CA PRO A 234 11.98 12.40 -0.71
C PRO A 234 11.23 11.88 0.53
N PHE A 235 11.73 10.82 1.16
CA PHE A 235 11.04 10.06 2.19
C PHE A 235 10.65 10.89 3.41
N ARG A 236 11.53 11.77 3.88
CA ARG A 236 11.25 12.65 5.03
C ARG A 236 9.95 13.43 4.85
N THR A 237 9.77 14.06 3.70
CA THR A 237 8.55 14.80 3.39
C THR A 237 7.36 13.86 3.24
N ILE A 238 7.54 12.72 2.56
CA ILE A 238 6.46 11.73 2.36
C ILE A 238 5.94 11.19 3.70
N PHE A 239 6.82 10.85 4.65
CA PHE A 239 6.41 10.43 5.98
C PHE A 239 5.66 11.52 6.72
N THR A 240 6.18 12.75 6.67
CA THR A 240 5.53 13.90 7.30
C THR A 240 4.12 14.10 6.76
N GLU A 241 3.95 14.03 5.44
CA GLU A 241 2.64 14.20 4.81
C GLU A 241 1.70 13.00 5.00
N ALA A 242 2.23 11.77 5.04
CA ALA A 242 1.46 10.58 5.41
C ALA A 242 0.91 10.71 6.85
N ASP A 243 1.76 11.11 7.81
CA ASP A 243 1.35 11.35 9.20
C ASP A 243 0.31 12.47 9.30
N ASN A 244 0.49 13.54 8.53
CA ASN A 244 -0.45 14.65 8.47
C ASN A 244 -1.82 14.21 7.92
N GLU A 245 -1.86 13.41 6.85
CA GLU A 245 -3.11 12.86 6.32
C GLU A 245 -3.76 11.89 7.32
N ILE A 246 -2.99 11.04 8.00
CA ILE A 246 -3.50 10.14 9.05
C ILE A 246 -4.13 10.94 10.21
N GLU A 247 -3.47 12.01 10.65
CA GLU A 247 -3.96 12.87 11.73
C GLU A 247 -5.21 13.67 11.34
N LYS A 248 -5.33 14.10 10.09
CA LYS A 248 -6.49 14.85 9.60
C LYS A 248 -7.67 13.96 9.21
N ALA A 249 -7.44 12.68 8.89
CA ALA A 249 -8.47 11.75 8.45
C ALA A 249 -9.64 11.64 9.44
N THR A 250 -10.86 11.61 8.92
CA THR A 250 -12.09 11.43 9.73
C THR A 250 -12.46 9.96 9.93
N SER A 251 -12.01 9.09 9.02
CA SER A 251 -12.17 7.64 9.05
C SER A 251 -11.08 6.98 8.21
N PHE A 252 -10.90 5.66 8.34
CA PHE A 252 -9.90 4.89 7.63
C PHE A 252 -10.53 3.70 6.89
N LEU A 253 -9.99 3.39 5.71
CA LEU A 253 -10.29 2.18 4.95
C LEU A 253 -8.98 1.49 4.60
N CYS A 254 -8.69 0.38 5.29
CA CYS A 254 -7.51 -0.45 5.04
C CYS A 254 -7.88 -1.57 4.07
N ILE A 255 -7.12 -1.71 2.99
CA ILE A 255 -7.34 -2.73 1.95
C ILE A 255 -6.08 -3.58 1.85
N GLY A 256 -6.19 -4.86 2.22
CA GLY A 256 -5.08 -5.81 2.19
C GLY A 256 -3.86 -5.39 3.02
N TYR A 257 -4.07 -4.59 4.07
CA TYR A 257 -3.02 -4.11 4.96
C TYR A 257 -2.89 -5.00 6.21
N GLY A 258 -1.70 -5.57 6.40
CA GLY A 258 -1.43 -6.58 7.44
C GLY A 258 -1.05 -6.05 8.83
N PHE A 259 -1.03 -4.72 9.02
CA PHE A 259 -0.64 -4.06 10.28
C PHE A 259 0.76 -4.46 10.77
N ASN A 260 1.71 -4.62 9.85
CA ASN A 260 3.10 -4.97 10.17
C ASN A 260 4.08 -3.81 10.06
N ASP A 261 3.70 -2.70 9.40
CA ASP A 261 4.64 -1.63 9.08
C ASP A 261 4.84 -0.63 10.22
N VAL A 262 6.11 -0.42 10.59
CA VAL A 262 6.52 0.44 11.71
C VAL A 262 6.35 1.94 11.47
N HIS A 263 6.18 2.38 10.22
CA HIS A 263 6.02 3.80 9.93
C HIS A 263 4.56 4.23 9.89
N VAL A 264 3.68 3.42 9.30
CA VAL A 264 2.25 3.74 9.18
C VAL A 264 1.48 3.32 10.44
N GLN A 265 1.79 2.14 10.99
CA GLN A 265 0.99 1.54 12.06
C GLN A 265 0.90 2.40 13.33
N PRO A 266 1.99 2.95 13.90
CA PRO A 266 1.90 3.63 15.21
C PRO A 266 0.93 4.83 15.19
N LYS A 267 1.02 5.67 14.16
CA LYS A 267 0.15 6.84 14.00
C LYS A 267 -1.29 6.42 13.76
N LEU A 268 -1.54 5.44 12.88
CA LEU A 268 -2.87 4.89 12.63
C LEU A 268 -3.53 4.36 13.91
N ILE A 269 -2.80 3.56 14.69
CA ILE A 269 -3.31 2.97 15.94
C ILE A 269 -3.69 4.05 16.95
N ALA A 270 -2.89 5.11 17.07
CA ALA A 270 -3.22 6.24 17.95
C ALA A 270 -4.55 6.90 17.54
N GLN A 271 -4.78 7.10 16.24
CA GLN A 271 -5.98 7.72 15.70
C GLN A 271 -7.23 6.86 15.93
N ILE A 272 -7.18 5.55 15.67
CA ILE A 272 -8.35 4.68 15.90
C ILE A 272 -8.64 4.47 17.39
N LYS A 273 -7.62 4.49 18.25
CA LYS A 273 -7.79 4.49 19.72
C LYS A 273 -8.46 5.75 20.23
N SER A 274 -8.22 6.90 19.60
CA SER A 274 -8.95 8.15 19.90
C SER A 274 -10.41 8.14 19.44
N GLY A 275 -10.86 7.05 18.80
CA GLY A 275 -12.25 6.88 18.37
C GLY A 275 -12.53 7.35 16.96
N LYS A 276 -11.54 7.32 16.06
CA LYS A 276 -11.80 7.46 14.62
C LYS A 276 -12.19 6.10 14.01
N PRO A 277 -13.27 6.02 13.21
CA PRO A 277 -13.69 4.77 12.62
C PRO A 277 -12.68 4.16 11.65
N ILE A 278 -12.57 2.83 11.66
CA ILE A 278 -11.75 2.07 10.72
C ILE A 278 -12.52 0.89 10.13
N ILE A 279 -12.42 0.73 8.82
CA ILE A 279 -12.80 -0.50 8.11
C ILE A 279 -11.53 -1.19 7.62
N VAL A 280 -11.42 -2.50 7.84
CA VAL A 280 -10.35 -3.33 7.28
C VAL A 280 -10.99 -4.39 6.41
N ILE A 281 -10.60 -4.46 5.13
CA ILE A 281 -10.96 -5.55 4.23
C ILE A 281 -9.68 -6.28 3.80
N THR A 282 -9.64 -7.59 4.01
CA THR A 282 -8.49 -8.44 3.67
C THR A 282 -8.96 -9.87 3.51
N LYS A 283 -8.25 -10.69 2.73
CA LYS A 283 -8.58 -12.11 2.63
C LYS A 283 -8.50 -12.81 3.98
N GLU A 284 -7.44 -12.53 4.73
CA GLU A 284 -7.20 -13.09 6.06
C GLU A 284 -6.67 -11.98 6.98
N LEU A 285 -7.23 -11.86 8.19
CA LEU A 285 -6.74 -10.96 9.23
C LEU A 285 -5.53 -11.59 9.92
N THR A 286 -4.42 -10.87 9.96
CA THR A 286 -3.27 -11.30 10.75
C THR A 286 -3.60 -11.27 12.25
N PRO A 287 -2.95 -12.10 13.08
CA PRO A 287 -3.07 -12.01 14.54
C PRO A 287 -2.76 -10.61 15.07
N LYS A 288 -1.77 -9.93 14.46
CA LYS A 288 -1.37 -8.57 14.81
C LYS A 288 -2.46 -7.54 14.51
N THR A 289 -3.26 -7.71 13.45
CA THR A 289 -4.43 -6.87 13.19
C THR A 289 -5.47 -7.01 14.31
N LYS A 290 -5.82 -8.25 14.68
CA LYS A 290 -6.77 -8.52 15.78
C LYS A 290 -6.24 -7.93 17.10
N GLN A 291 -4.96 -8.13 17.42
CA GLN A 291 -4.31 -7.56 18.59
C GLN A 291 -4.33 -6.03 18.61
N SER A 292 -4.02 -5.40 17.48
CA SER A 292 -3.88 -3.94 17.38
C SER A 292 -5.21 -3.20 17.45
N ILE A 293 -6.32 -3.87 17.13
CA ILE A 293 -7.65 -3.26 17.04
C ILE A 293 -8.59 -3.78 18.13
N ILE A 294 -8.84 -5.09 18.16
CA ILE A 294 -9.81 -5.72 19.07
C ILE A 294 -9.23 -5.74 20.48
N ASP A 295 -8.10 -6.40 20.68
CA ASP A 295 -7.50 -6.60 22.02
C ASP A 295 -7.04 -5.25 22.62
N ALA A 296 -6.70 -4.30 21.77
CA ALA A 296 -6.33 -2.94 22.15
C ALA A 296 -7.53 -2.04 22.53
N GLY A 297 -8.76 -2.55 22.47
CA GLY A 297 -9.96 -1.85 22.92
C GLY A 297 -10.40 -0.69 22.03
N CYS A 298 -10.15 -0.75 20.71
CA CYS A 298 -10.60 0.29 19.80
C CYS A 298 -12.13 0.34 19.73
N LYS A 299 -12.71 1.55 19.74
CA LYS A 299 -14.16 1.74 19.93
C LYS A 299 -14.98 1.70 18.64
N GLN A 300 -14.36 1.91 17.48
CA GLN A 300 -15.04 2.04 16.19
C GLN A 300 -14.29 1.29 15.12
N TYR A 301 -14.60 0.00 14.93
CA TYR A 301 -13.98 -0.82 13.90
C TYR A 301 -14.98 -1.75 13.22
N ILE A 302 -14.69 -2.08 11.96
CA ILE A 302 -15.29 -3.17 11.19
C ILE A 302 -14.15 -3.90 10.49
N LEU A 303 -13.95 -5.18 10.79
CA LEU A 303 -12.93 -6.03 10.15
C LEU A 303 -13.64 -7.10 9.35
N ILE A 304 -13.28 -7.26 8.07
CA ILE A 304 -13.95 -8.12 7.12
C ILE A 304 -12.91 -9.07 6.51
N GLU A 305 -13.12 -10.38 6.68
CA GLU A 305 -12.26 -11.44 6.14
C GLU A 305 -13.04 -12.59 5.49
N GLU A 306 -12.32 -13.45 4.76
CA GLU A 306 -12.88 -14.68 4.21
C GLU A 306 -13.18 -15.68 5.34
N ALA A 307 -14.35 -16.30 5.32
CA ALA A 307 -14.71 -17.32 6.31
C ALA A 307 -14.32 -18.74 5.83
N ASN A 308 -14.72 -19.09 4.60
CA ASN A 308 -14.63 -20.45 4.04
C ASN A 308 -14.65 -20.48 2.50
N GLY A 309 -14.19 -19.41 1.85
CA GLY A 309 -14.13 -19.28 0.37
C GLY A 309 -15.42 -18.81 -0.31
N LYS A 310 -16.55 -18.82 0.41
CA LYS A 310 -17.84 -18.33 -0.12
C LYS A 310 -18.56 -17.34 0.81
N ASP A 311 -18.29 -17.40 2.11
CA ASP A 311 -18.91 -16.56 3.12
C ASP A 311 -17.93 -15.49 3.63
N THR A 312 -18.48 -14.39 4.13
CA THR A 312 -17.72 -13.31 4.76
C THR A 312 -17.82 -13.40 6.27
N ARG A 313 -16.68 -13.32 6.96
CA ARG A 313 -16.62 -13.14 8.42
C ARG A 313 -16.39 -11.67 8.76
N VAL A 314 -17.19 -11.15 9.68
CA VAL A 314 -17.09 -9.77 10.16
C VAL A 314 -16.90 -9.73 11.67
N TYR A 315 -15.94 -8.91 12.11
CA TYR A 315 -15.81 -8.47 13.51
C TYR A 315 -16.13 -6.97 13.57
N SER A 316 -16.93 -6.54 14.55
CA SER A 316 -17.28 -5.12 14.71
C SER A 316 -17.31 -4.74 16.18
N SER A 317 -17.07 -3.47 16.49
CA SER A 317 -17.33 -2.94 17.84
C SER A 317 -18.82 -2.77 18.14
N SER A 318 -19.70 -2.98 17.15
CA SER A 318 -21.16 -2.86 17.29
C SER A 318 -21.86 -4.13 17.81
N PHE A 319 -21.15 -5.26 17.87
CA PHE A 319 -21.66 -6.53 18.35
C PHE A 319 -20.53 -7.39 18.93
N SER A 320 -20.86 -8.37 19.76
CA SER A 320 -19.87 -9.27 20.37
C SER A 320 -19.60 -10.48 19.47
N GLY A 321 -18.33 -10.87 19.34
CA GLY A 321 -17.93 -12.07 18.58
C GLY A 321 -17.79 -11.84 17.07
N GLU A 322 -18.07 -12.87 16.29
CA GLU A 322 -18.03 -12.83 14.82
C GLU A 322 -19.42 -12.99 14.21
N LEU A 323 -19.64 -12.29 13.10
CA LEU A 323 -20.83 -12.41 12.27
C LEU A 323 -20.43 -13.05 10.94
N ILE A 324 -21.11 -14.14 10.56
CA ILE A 324 -20.95 -14.77 9.26
C ILE A 324 -22.08 -14.30 8.34
N ILE A 325 -21.71 -13.68 7.21
CA ILE A 325 -22.65 -13.30 6.16
C ILE A 325 -22.51 -14.33 5.02
N PRO A 326 -23.55 -15.14 4.76
CA PRO A 326 -23.45 -16.25 3.82
C PRO A 326 -23.42 -15.78 2.36
N ASP A 327 -22.71 -16.54 1.53
CA ASP A 327 -22.71 -16.47 0.06
C ASP A 327 -22.36 -15.07 -0.53
N VAL A 328 -21.48 -14.34 0.15
CA VAL A 328 -20.93 -13.04 -0.27
C VAL A 328 -19.46 -12.91 0.13
N ASN A 329 -18.67 -12.18 -0.68
CA ASN A 329 -17.23 -11.98 -0.48
C ASN A 329 -16.86 -10.51 -0.22
N TYR A 330 -17.48 -9.84 0.76
CA TYR A 330 -17.22 -8.41 1.06
C TYR A 330 -15.80 -8.10 1.53
N TRP A 331 -14.98 -9.12 1.81
CA TRP A 331 -13.54 -8.97 2.02
C TRP A 331 -12.79 -8.58 0.74
N SER A 332 -13.35 -8.88 -0.44
CA SER A 332 -12.84 -8.46 -1.74
C SER A 332 -13.36 -7.07 -2.10
N LEU A 333 -12.48 -6.22 -2.66
CA LEU A 333 -12.87 -4.83 -2.97
C LEU A 333 -13.98 -4.74 -4.03
N SER A 334 -14.04 -5.67 -5.00
CA SER A 334 -15.09 -5.71 -6.02
C SER A 334 -16.48 -5.89 -5.41
N GLU A 335 -16.65 -6.88 -4.52
CA GLU A 335 -17.92 -7.13 -3.83
C GLU A 335 -18.22 -6.05 -2.79
N TYR A 336 -17.20 -5.60 -2.05
CA TYR A 336 -17.33 -4.51 -1.09
C TYR A 336 -17.94 -3.26 -1.74
N LEU A 337 -17.53 -2.93 -2.96
CA LEU A 337 -18.04 -1.76 -3.68
C LEU A 337 -19.53 -1.82 -3.99
N LYS A 338 -20.11 -3.02 -4.12
CA LYS A 338 -21.56 -3.18 -4.33
C LYS A 338 -22.35 -2.67 -3.12
N LEU A 339 -21.73 -2.61 -1.94
CA LEU A 339 -22.35 -2.07 -0.74
C LEU A 339 -22.50 -0.55 -0.79
N ILE A 340 -21.57 0.17 -1.42
CA ILE A 340 -21.48 1.64 -1.32
C ILE A 340 -21.95 2.40 -2.57
N LYS A 341 -22.16 1.69 -3.68
CA LYS A 341 -22.54 2.27 -4.98
C LYS A 341 -24.06 2.30 -5.24
N ASN A 342 -24.88 1.98 -4.24
CA ASN A 342 -26.35 2.07 -4.34
C ASN A 342 -26.86 3.48 -4.07
#